data_AF-A0A941FE51-F1
#
_entry.id   AF-A0A941FE51-F1
#
_cell.length_a   1.000
_cell.length_b   1.000
_cell.length_c   1.000
_cell.angle_alpha   90.00
_cell.angle_beta   90.00
_cell.angle_gamma   90.00
#
_symmetry.space_group_name_H-M   'P 1'
#
loop_
_entity.id
_entity.type
_entity.pdbx_description
1 polymer ?
#
loop_
_entity_poly.entity_id
_entity_poly.type
_entity_poly.pdbx_seq_one_letter_code
_entity_poly.pdbx_strand_id
1 'polypeptide(L)'
;MNYVANGEIGVAIGIVTPRKKASKSQLRLNVEFSSQPGFQYSYWPTDSDDALLELAWAVTVHKSQGSEFGTTFLVLPARANVSRELMYTALTRQKDKVVILHDGTLSDLRDLAQPWRSETARRLTDLFEAPHPIALDVQGTAHRFDRKLMHVSANGIAMASKNEVIIAGILDRLVSGRWQYEQPFTGTDGRTVLPDFTISADDGRTVYWEHAGMLDLPDYARKWELKKAWYAENGILPHAQGGGPNGSLMWTDDLNGADAQAWLELASEILGLTSAALPPPAGAGPGPARRVAKKTAPRRKSS
;
A
#
# COMPACT_ATOMS: atom_id res chain seq x y z
N MET A 1 -26.97 -32.25 3.82
CA MET A 1 -26.73 -31.18 2.82
C MET A 1 -25.78 -31.74 1.77
N ASN A 2 -26.07 -31.59 0.48
CA ASN A 2 -25.33 -32.28 -0.60
C ASN A 2 -24.41 -31.33 -1.40
N TYR A 3 -23.95 -30.23 -0.81
CA TYR A 3 -23.16 -29.23 -1.50
C TYR A 3 -21.86 -28.95 -0.74
N VAL A 4 -20.74 -29.03 -1.44
CA VAL A 4 -19.39 -28.68 -0.98
C VAL A 4 -18.89 -27.64 -1.98
N ALA A 5 -18.52 -26.46 -1.50
CA ALA A 5 -18.04 -25.38 -2.35
C ALA A 5 -16.55 -25.57 -2.68
N ASN A 6 -16.11 -25.00 -3.80
CA ASN A 6 -14.68 -24.97 -4.11
C ASN A 6 -13.95 -24.09 -3.09
N GLY A 7 -12.81 -24.55 -2.57
CA GLY A 7 -12.02 -23.89 -1.54
C GLY A 7 -12.36 -24.27 -0.10
N GLU A 8 -13.33 -25.16 0.13
CA GLU A 8 -13.59 -25.69 1.46
C GLU A 8 -12.46 -26.61 1.95
N ILE A 9 -12.02 -26.37 3.18
CA ILE A 9 -10.99 -27.17 3.84
C ILE A 9 -11.68 -28.22 4.71
N GLY A 10 -11.25 -29.47 4.56
CA GLY A 10 -11.71 -30.60 5.34
C GLY A 10 -10.56 -31.48 5.82
N VAL A 11 -10.88 -32.36 6.76
CA VAL A 11 -9.96 -33.34 7.32
C VAL A 11 -10.33 -34.71 6.79
N ALA A 12 -9.34 -35.45 6.30
CA ALA A 12 -9.52 -36.85 5.98
C ALA A 12 -9.77 -37.67 7.27
N ILE A 13 -10.89 -38.38 7.34
CA ILE A 13 -11.31 -39.13 8.52
C ILE A 13 -11.41 -40.64 8.23
N GLY A 14 -11.31 -41.43 9.30
CA GLY A 14 -11.37 -42.89 9.23
C GLY A 14 -10.04 -43.55 8.82
N ILE A 15 -10.11 -44.83 8.45
CA ILE A 15 -8.93 -45.64 8.14
C ILE A 15 -8.60 -45.48 6.65
N VAL A 16 -7.43 -44.89 6.36
CA VAL A 16 -6.90 -44.80 5.01
C VAL A 16 -6.30 -46.15 4.61
N THR A 17 -6.91 -46.83 3.63
CA THR A 17 -6.39 -48.08 3.09
C THR A 17 -5.31 -47.81 2.05
N PRO A 18 -4.07 -48.32 2.20
CA PRO A 18 -3.04 -48.16 1.18
C PRO A 18 -3.46 -48.81 -0.15
N ARG A 19 -3.19 -48.14 -1.27
CA ARG A 19 -3.53 -48.64 -2.63
C ARG A 19 -2.98 -50.04 -2.94
N LYS A 20 -1.91 -50.49 -2.26
CA LYS A 20 -1.34 -51.84 -2.38
C LYS A 20 -2.19 -52.94 -1.74
N LYS A 21 -3.13 -52.59 -0.84
CA LYS A 21 -3.91 -53.54 -0.02
C LYS A 21 -5.37 -53.70 -0.48
N ALA A 22 -5.83 -52.91 -1.45
CA ALA A 22 -7.22 -52.96 -1.93
C ALA A 22 -7.33 -52.52 -3.40
N SER A 23 -8.36 -53.01 -4.08
CA SER A 23 -8.65 -52.60 -5.46
C SER A 23 -9.15 -51.15 -5.52
N LYS A 24 -9.03 -50.50 -6.68
CA LYS A 24 -9.38 -49.08 -6.85
C LYS A 24 -10.82 -48.75 -6.42
N SER A 25 -11.78 -49.66 -6.65
CA SER A 25 -13.18 -49.49 -6.26
C SER A 25 -13.42 -49.57 -4.74
N GLN A 26 -12.49 -50.16 -3.99
CA GLN A 26 -12.55 -50.29 -2.53
C GLN A 26 -11.82 -49.15 -1.80
N LEU A 27 -11.01 -48.37 -2.53
CA LEU A 27 -10.35 -47.19 -2.00
C LEU A 27 -11.36 -46.05 -1.96
N ARG A 28 -11.73 -45.62 -0.75
CA ARG A 28 -12.50 -44.40 -0.51
C ARG A 28 -11.75 -43.52 0.47
N LEU A 29 -11.81 -42.21 0.24
CA LEU A 29 -11.38 -41.21 1.20
C LEU A 29 -12.63 -40.56 1.78
N ASN A 30 -12.78 -40.65 3.09
CA ASN A 30 -13.83 -39.93 3.79
C ASN A 30 -13.28 -38.59 4.25
N VAL A 31 -14.04 -37.51 4.03
CA VAL A 31 -13.67 -36.16 4.42
C VAL A 31 -14.81 -35.55 5.22
N GLU A 32 -14.45 -34.90 6.33
CA GLU A 32 -15.34 -34.01 7.08
C GLU A 32 -14.88 -32.56 6.84
N PHE A 33 -15.76 -31.72 6.32
CA PHE A 33 -15.45 -30.32 5.99
C PHE A 33 -15.70 -29.41 7.18
N SER A 34 -14.85 -28.40 7.35
CA SER A 34 -14.92 -27.43 8.43
C SER A 34 -16.23 -26.64 8.48
N SER A 35 -16.88 -26.42 7.33
CA SER A 35 -18.17 -25.75 7.21
C SER A 35 -19.37 -26.64 7.58
N GLN A 36 -19.19 -27.97 7.58
CA GLN A 36 -20.27 -28.95 7.79
C GLN A 36 -19.86 -30.03 8.80
N PRO A 37 -19.61 -29.68 10.08
CA PRO A 37 -19.24 -30.64 11.11
C PRO A 37 -20.29 -31.75 11.28
N GLY A 38 -19.83 -32.99 11.46
CA GLY A 38 -20.67 -34.17 11.60
C GLY A 38 -21.19 -34.77 10.29
N PHE A 39 -20.93 -34.14 9.13
CA PHE A 39 -21.24 -34.70 7.83
C PHE A 39 -20.01 -35.35 7.19
N GLN A 40 -20.17 -36.58 6.70
CA GLN A 40 -19.12 -37.32 6.02
C GLN A 40 -19.39 -37.36 4.51
N TYR A 41 -18.36 -36.98 3.74
CA TYR A 41 -18.35 -37.05 2.28
C TYR A 41 -17.34 -38.10 1.84
N SER A 42 -17.75 -39.03 0.98
CA SER A 42 -16.89 -40.09 0.45
C SER A 42 -16.47 -39.79 -0.98
N TYR A 43 -15.17 -39.83 -1.22
CA TYR A 43 -14.55 -39.62 -2.53
C TYR A 43 -13.82 -40.89 -2.96
N TRP A 44 -13.89 -41.20 -4.26
CA TRP A 44 -13.20 -42.34 -4.87
C TRP A 44 -12.09 -41.86 -5.80
N PRO A 45 -10.99 -42.61 -5.95
CA PRO A 45 -9.91 -42.24 -6.87
C PRO A 45 -10.43 -42.13 -8.31
N THR A 46 -10.21 -40.97 -8.94
CA THR A 46 -10.45 -40.74 -10.37
C THR A 46 -9.11 -40.77 -11.11
N ASP A 47 -9.14 -41.10 -12.41
CA ASP A 47 -7.98 -40.88 -13.32
C ASP A 47 -8.10 -39.54 -14.06
N SER A 48 -8.98 -38.64 -13.60
CA SER A 48 -9.14 -37.31 -14.18
C SER A 48 -8.02 -36.39 -13.73
N ASP A 49 -7.55 -35.54 -14.64
CA ASP A 49 -6.58 -34.49 -14.31
C ASP A 49 -7.18 -33.43 -13.36
N ASP A 50 -8.50 -33.24 -13.42
CA ASP A 50 -9.25 -32.41 -12.48
C ASP A 50 -9.65 -33.24 -11.24
N ALA A 51 -8.73 -33.35 -10.30
CA ALA A 51 -9.01 -33.98 -9.01
C ALA A 51 -9.95 -33.09 -8.17
N LEU A 52 -11.00 -33.70 -7.61
CA LEU A 52 -11.96 -32.99 -6.74
C LEU A 52 -11.37 -32.55 -5.40
N LEU A 53 -10.23 -33.13 -5.01
CA LEU A 53 -9.54 -32.86 -3.75
C LEU A 53 -8.06 -32.63 -4.00
N GLU A 54 -7.51 -31.65 -3.30
CA GLU A 54 -6.08 -31.38 -3.22
C GLU A 54 -5.64 -31.32 -1.75
N LEU A 55 -4.35 -31.56 -1.48
CA LEU A 55 -3.81 -31.40 -0.14
C LEU A 55 -3.80 -29.92 0.26
N ALA A 56 -4.41 -29.59 1.40
CA ALA A 56 -4.52 -28.22 1.89
C ALA A 56 -3.51 -27.87 3.01
N TRP A 57 -2.36 -28.57 3.08
CA TRP A 57 -1.29 -28.24 4.05
C TRP A 57 -0.72 -26.84 3.83
N ALA A 58 -0.65 -26.42 2.58
CA ALA A 58 -0.33 -25.07 2.16
C ALA A 58 -1.29 -24.68 1.05
N VAL A 59 -1.89 -23.50 1.16
CA VAL A 59 -2.81 -22.95 0.16
C VAL A 59 -2.21 -21.69 -0.44
N THR A 60 -2.52 -21.42 -1.71
CA THR A 60 -2.11 -20.17 -2.33
C THR A 60 -2.90 -19.00 -1.73
N VAL A 61 -2.31 -17.80 -1.75
CA VAL A 61 -3.00 -16.59 -1.27
C VAL A 61 -4.34 -16.39 -2.00
N HIS A 62 -4.39 -16.64 -3.31
CA HIS A 62 -5.62 -16.59 -4.10
C HIS A 62 -6.70 -17.57 -3.59
N LYS A 63 -6.34 -18.81 -3.26
CA LYS A 63 -7.29 -19.80 -2.74
C LYS A 63 -7.75 -19.50 -1.30
N SER A 64 -6.99 -18.69 -0.56
CA SER A 64 -7.35 -18.25 0.79
C SER A 64 -8.25 -17.01 0.83
N GLN A 65 -8.61 -16.43 -0.33
CA GLN A 65 -9.46 -15.25 -0.38
C GLN A 65 -10.82 -15.51 0.27
N GLY A 66 -11.23 -14.64 1.19
CA GLY A 66 -12.47 -14.80 1.97
C GLY A 66 -12.34 -15.67 3.21
N SER A 67 -11.21 -16.37 3.40
CA SER A 67 -10.92 -17.16 4.59
C SER A 67 -10.04 -16.40 5.58
N GLU A 68 -10.17 -16.69 6.87
CA GLU A 68 -9.34 -16.12 7.94
C GLU A 68 -8.87 -17.23 8.89
N PHE A 69 -7.66 -17.07 9.43
CA PHE A 69 -7.00 -18.04 10.30
C PHE A 69 -6.41 -17.33 11.51
N GLY A 70 -6.30 -18.00 12.67
CA GLY A 70 -5.69 -17.40 13.87
C GLY A 70 -4.25 -16.95 13.61
N THR A 71 -3.37 -17.91 13.29
CA THR A 71 -1.98 -17.65 12.89
C THR A 71 -1.74 -18.09 11.45
N THR A 72 -1.11 -17.23 10.65
CA THR A 72 -0.70 -17.56 9.27
C THR A 72 0.82 -17.56 9.11
N PHE A 73 1.31 -18.46 8.25
CA PHE A 73 2.70 -18.50 7.80
C PHE A 73 2.72 -18.14 6.31
N LEU A 74 3.25 -16.96 5.98
CA LEU A 74 3.39 -16.50 4.62
C LEU A 74 4.78 -16.83 4.09
N VAL A 75 4.86 -17.66 3.06
CA VAL A 75 6.13 -18.07 2.44
C VAL A 75 6.36 -17.26 1.16
N LEU A 76 7.45 -16.51 1.10
CA LEU A 76 7.82 -15.63 -0.01
C LEU A 76 9.22 -16.00 -0.53
N PRO A 77 9.32 -16.88 -1.54
CA PRO A 77 10.60 -17.20 -2.16
C PRO A 77 11.09 -16.02 -3.02
N ALA A 78 12.41 -15.89 -3.18
CA ALA A 78 13.05 -14.75 -3.87
C ALA A 78 12.53 -14.49 -5.30
N ARG A 79 12.07 -15.54 -5.99
CA ARG A 79 11.57 -15.48 -7.37
C ARG A 79 10.05 -15.28 -7.49
N ALA A 80 9.33 -15.14 -6.38
CA ALA A 80 7.88 -14.94 -6.43
C ALA A 80 7.56 -13.57 -7.02
N ASN A 81 6.76 -13.55 -8.10
CA ASN A 81 6.19 -12.31 -8.61
C ASN A 81 4.96 -11.94 -7.78
N VAL A 82 5.16 -11.13 -6.74
CA VAL A 82 4.12 -10.71 -5.81
C VAL A 82 3.73 -9.27 -6.10
N SER A 83 2.43 -9.03 -6.24
CA SER A 83 1.89 -7.67 -6.34
C SER A 83 1.60 -7.09 -4.96
N ARG A 84 1.44 -5.76 -4.91
CA ARG A 84 1.02 -5.05 -3.70
C ARG A 84 -0.32 -5.60 -3.17
N GLU A 85 -1.29 -5.86 -4.04
CA GLU A 85 -2.60 -6.39 -3.67
C GLU A 85 -2.55 -7.84 -3.19
N LEU A 86 -1.69 -8.67 -3.79
CA LEU A 86 -1.51 -10.05 -3.36
C LEU A 86 -0.86 -10.10 -1.97
N MET A 87 0.14 -9.25 -1.73
CA MET A 87 0.75 -9.08 -0.40
C MET A 87 -0.29 -8.62 0.62
N TYR A 88 -1.07 -7.58 0.31
CA TYR A 88 -2.15 -7.11 1.19
C TYR A 88 -3.18 -8.22 1.50
N THR A 89 -3.56 -8.99 0.49
CA THR A 89 -4.48 -10.13 0.67
C THR A 89 -3.89 -11.15 1.63
N ALA A 90 -2.61 -11.50 1.50
CA ALA A 90 -1.91 -12.42 2.38
C ALA A 90 -1.83 -11.90 3.83
N LEU A 91 -1.49 -10.62 3.99
CA LEU A 91 -1.38 -9.91 5.29
C LEU A 91 -2.71 -9.59 5.95
N THR A 92 -3.84 -9.99 5.36
CA THR A 92 -5.17 -9.85 5.97
C THR A 92 -5.83 -11.21 6.22
N ARG A 93 -5.12 -12.32 6.02
CA ARG A 93 -5.66 -13.67 6.28
C ARG A 93 -5.56 -14.06 7.76
N GLN A 94 -4.72 -13.41 8.55
CA GLN A 94 -4.52 -13.64 9.98
C GLN A 94 -5.51 -12.86 10.84
N LYS A 95 -5.94 -13.45 11.95
CA LYS A 95 -6.67 -12.77 13.03
C LYS A 95 -5.73 -12.27 14.12
N ASP A 96 -4.77 -13.11 14.52
CA ASP A 96 -3.95 -12.86 15.70
C ASP A 96 -2.49 -12.59 15.32
N LYS A 97 -1.91 -13.40 14.43
CA LYS A 97 -0.48 -13.34 14.11
C LYS A 97 -0.17 -13.75 12.69
N VAL A 98 0.74 -13.01 12.06
CA VAL A 98 1.38 -13.40 10.79
C VAL A 98 2.86 -13.63 11.02
N VAL A 99 3.39 -14.70 10.44
CA VAL A 99 4.83 -14.98 10.36
C VAL A 99 5.22 -14.97 8.89
N ILE A 100 6.13 -14.08 8.51
CA ILE A 100 6.62 -13.94 7.13
C ILE A 100 7.96 -14.66 7.01
N LEU A 101 8.00 -15.68 6.15
CA LEU A 101 9.19 -16.43 5.79
C LEU A 101 9.64 -15.94 4.41
N HIS A 102 10.57 -14.99 4.40
CA HIS A 102 11.04 -14.30 3.19
C HIS A 102 12.48 -14.71 2.86
N ASP A 103 12.69 -15.07 1.60
CA ASP A 103 14.01 -15.34 1.04
C ASP A 103 14.53 -14.08 0.33
N GLY A 104 15.21 -13.20 1.08
CA GLY A 104 15.74 -11.93 0.61
C GLY A 104 15.94 -10.91 1.73
N THR A 105 16.04 -9.64 1.35
CA THR A 105 16.24 -8.52 2.27
C THR A 105 14.93 -7.87 2.70
N LEU A 106 14.96 -7.10 3.80
CA LEU A 106 13.82 -6.25 4.19
C LEU A 106 13.47 -5.20 3.12
N SER A 107 14.46 -4.76 2.33
CA SER A 107 14.22 -3.83 1.23
C SER A 107 13.34 -4.44 0.14
N ASP A 108 13.48 -5.74 -0.13
CA ASP A 108 12.66 -6.44 -1.12
C ASP A 108 11.19 -6.50 -0.66
N LEU A 109 10.94 -6.75 0.63
CA LEU A 109 9.59 -6.71 1.20
C LEU A 109 8.99 -5.29 1.14
N ARG A 110 9.81 -4.26 1.37
CA ARG A 110 9.37 -2.87 1.27
C ARG A 110 9.03 -2.50 -0.17
N ASP A 111 9.81 -2.97 -1.15
CA ASP A 111 9.53 -2.73 -2.57
C ASP A 111 8.12 -3.23 -2.96
N LEU A 112 7.63 -4.32 -2.35
CA LEU A 112 6.26 -4.82 -2.57
C LEU A 112 5.15 -3.84 -2.14
N ALA A 113 5.45 -2.88 -1.27
CA ALA A 113 4.50 -1.84 -0.87
C ALA A 113 4.44 -0.66 -1.85
N GLN A 114 5.42 -0.56 -2.76
CA GLN A 114 5.57 0.61 -3.62
C GLN A 114 4.42 0.75 -4.63
N PRO A 115 4.02 1.99 -5.00
CA PRO A 115 2.90 2.23 -5.91
C PRO A 115 3.00 1.47 -7.24
N TRP A 116 4.20 1.35 -7.81
CA TRP A 116 4.43 0.66 -9.08
C TRP A 116 4.22 -0.86 -9.03
N ARG A 117 4.18 -1.47 -7.83
CA ARG A 117 3.83 -2.88 -7.64
C ARG A 117 2.33 -3.16 -7.65
N SER A 118 1.49 -2.14 -7.83
CA SER A 118 0.04 -2.30 -7.94
C SER A 118 -0.34 -2.92 -9.28
N GLU A 119 -0.92 -4.11 -9.25
CA GLU A 119 -1.53 -4.72 -10.45
C GLU A 119 -2.81 -4.00 -10.84
N THR A 120 -3.54 -3.44 -9.87
CA THR A 120 -4.75 -2.65 -10.15
C THR A 120 -4.43 -1.41 -10.96
N ALA A 121 -3.38 -0.67 -10.58
CA ALA A 121 -2.93 0.51 -11.31
C ALA A 121 -2.52 0.20 -12.75
N ARG A 122 -2.13 -1.04 -13.05
CA ARG A 122 -1.74 -1.50 -14.40
C ARG A 122 -2.92 -1.96 -15.26
N ARG A 123 -4.10 -2.15 -14.67
CA ARG A 123 -5.32 -2.54 -15.40
C ARG A 123 -5.94 -1.32 -16.07
N LEU A 124 -5.81 -1.26 -17.39
CA LEU A 124 -6.47 -0.26 -18.21
C LEU A 124 -7.84 -0.79 -18.63
N THR A 125 -8.91 -0.25 -18.04
CA THR A 125 -10.30 -0.66 -18.31
C THR A 125 -11.16 0.55 -18.62
N ASP A 126 -12.12 0.40 -19.53
CA ASP A 126 -13.09 1.44 -19.93
C ASP A 126 -14.51 1.06 -19.46
N LEU A 127 -14.62 0.30 -18.36
CA LEU A 127 -15.92 -0.17 -17.84
C LEU A 127 -16.80 0.98 -17.37
N PHE A 128 -16.19 2.03 -16.80
CA PHE A 128 -16.89 3.21 -16.29
C PHE A 128 -16.47 4.48 -17.02
N GLU A 129 -15.16 4.66 -17.23
CA GLU A 129 -14.57 5.82 -17.89
C GLU A 129 -13.28 5.38 -18.58
N ALA A 130 -12.94 6.09 -19.67
CA ALA A 130 -11.71 5.81 -20.41
C ALA A 130 -10.47 5.97 -19.51
N PRO A 131 -9.55 4.99 -19.53
CA PRO A 131 -8.32 5.09 -18.76
C PRO A 131 -7.42 6.17 -19.36
N HIS A 132 -6.51 6.71 -18.56
CA HIS A 132 -5.53 7.70 -19.01
C HIS A 132 -4.12 7.11 -18.86
N PRO A 133 -3.63 6.32 -19.84
CA PRO A 133 -2.37 5.60 -19.69
C PRO A 133 -1.18 6.56 -19.57
N ILE A 134 -0.30 6.26 -18.62
CA ILE A 134 1.02 6.88 -18.49
C ILE A 134 2.10 5.80 -18.50
N ALA A 135 3.23 6.11 -19.10
CA ALA A 135 4.43 5.30 -19.02
C ALA A 135 5.33 5.88 -17.92
N LEU A 136 5.71 5.04 -16.95
CA LEU A 136 6.69 5.37 -15.92
C LEU A 136 7.86 4.40 -16.05
N ASP A 137 9.07 4.93 -15.99
CA ASP A 137 10.27 4.10 -15.86
C ASP A 137 10.41 3.67 -14.41
N VAL A 138 10.45 2.36 -14.18
CA VAL A 138 10.67 1.77 -12.87
C VAL A 138 11.85 0.83 -13.01
N GLN A 139 12.96 1.18 -12.36
CA GLN A 139 14.18 0.37 -12.37
C GLN A 139 14.70 0.05 -13.78
N GLY A 140 14.61 1.01 -14.72
CA GLY A 140 15.07 0.85 -16.10
C GLY A 140 14.10 0.10 -17.02
N THR A 141 12.89 -0.19 -16.55
CA THR A 141 11.83 -0.81 -17.35
C THR A 141 10.61 0.10 -17.42
N ALA A 142 10.12 0.35 -18.63
CA ALA A 142 8.91 1.15 -18.82
C ALA A 142 7.65 0.32 -18.48
N HIS A 143 6.89 0.76 -17.50
CA HIS A 143 5.60 0.18 -17.12
C HIS A 143 4.45 1.14 -17.45
N ARG A 144 3.29 0.59 -17.83
CA ARG A 144 2.08 1.36 -18.10
C ARG A 144 1.11 1.28 -16.94
N PHE A 145 0.60 2.43 -16.54
CA PHE A 145 -0.37 2.58 -15.45
C PHE A 145 -1.51 3.50 -15.88
N ASP A 146 -2.65 3.42 -15.20
CA ASP A 146 -3.67 4.47 -15.25
C ASP A 146 -3.24 5.65 -14.38
N ARG A 147 -3.15 6.84 -14.98
CA ARG A 147 -2.79 8.09 -14.28
C ARG A 147 -3.63 8.34 -13.03
N LYS A 148 -4.92 7.97 -13.04
CA LYS A 148 -5.82 8.23 -11.90
C LYS A 148 -5.41 7.47 -10.63
N LEU A 149 -4.71 6.35 -10.80
CA LEU A 149 -4.31 5.44 -9.73
C LEU A 149 -2.86 5.63 -9.27
N MET A 150 -2.10 6.48 -9.97
CA MET A 150 -0.72 6.79 -9.64
C MET A 150 -0.59 8.21 -9.08
N HIS A 151 0.09 8.35 -7.96
CA HIS A 151 0.50 9.64 -7.42
C HIS A 151 1.92 9.90 -7.91
N VAL A 152 2.10 10.87 -8.80
CA VAL A 152 3.37 11.16 -9.45
C VAL A 152 3.66 12.65 -9.32
N SER A 153 4.87 13.00 -8.85
CA SER A 153 5.32 14.39 -8.77
C SER A 153 5.58 14.99 -10.16
N ALA A 154 5.78 16.32 -10.23
CA ALA A 154 6.11 17.00 -11.49
C ALA A 154 7.40 16.44 -12.14
N ASN A 155 8.33 15.94 -11.33
CA ASN A 155 9.59 15.34 -11.77
C ASN A 155 9.47 13.84 -12.12
N GLY A 156 8.26 13.28 -12.13
CA GLY A 156 8.01 11.89 -12.52
C GLY A 156 8.23 10.86 -11.41
N ILE A 157 8.45 11.29 -10.15
CA ILE A 157 8.65 10.38 -9.01
C ILE A 157 7.30 9.89 -8.50
N ALA A 158 7.10 8.57 -8.44
CA ALA A 158 5.91 7.98 -7.84
C ALA A 158 5.95 8.08 -6.31
N MET A 159 4.82 8.44 -5.71
CA MET A 159 4.68 8.73 -4.27
C MET A 159 3.58 7.88 -3.64
N ALA A 160 3.65 7.67 -2.34
CA ALA A 160 2.71 6.82 -1.62
C ALA A 160 1.33 7.51 -1.46
N SER A 161 1.29 8.84 -1.42
CA SER A 161 0.07 9.62 -1.19
C SER A 161 -0.08 10.87 -2.07
N LYS A 162 -1.31 11.40 -2.17
CA LYS A 162 -1.56 12.71 -2.81
C LYS A 162 -0.93 13.86 -2.03
N ASN A 163 -0.90 13.76 -0.70
CA ASN A 163 -0.33 14.79 0.16
C ASN A 163 1.20 14.89 -0.06
N GLU A 164 1.89 13.77 -0.27
CA GLU A 164 3.29 13.77 -0.67
C GLU A 164 3.52 14.44 -2.04
N VAL A 165 2.62 14.25 -3.01
CA VAL A 165 2.71 14.96 -4.31
C VAL A 165 2.59 16.48 -4.11
N ILE A 166 1.75 16.93 -3.18
CA ILE A 166 1.63 18.35 -2.82
C ILE A 166 2.93 18.83 -2.17
N ILE A 167 3.47 18.09 -1.20
CA ILE A 167 4.73 18.43 -0.51
C ILE A 167 5.89 18.48 -1.51
N ALA A 168 5.98 17.53 -2.44
CA ALA A 168 6.97 17.53 -3.50
C ALA A 168 6.87 18.78 -4.37
N GLY A 169 5.65 19.20 -4.74
CA GLY A 169 5.42 20.43 -5.47
C GLY A 169 5.81 21.70 -4.68
N ILE A 170 5.70 21.68 -3.36
CA ILE A 170 6.22 22.74 -2.48
C ILE A 170 7.76 22.73 -2.50
N LEU A 171 8.38 21.58 -2.33
CA LEU A 171 9.84 21.42 -2.35
C LEU A 171 10.46 21.80 -3.70
N ASP A 172 9.79 21.48 -4.81
CA ASP A 172 10.22 21.90 -6.15
C ASP A 172 10.22 23.42 -6.32
N ARG A 173 9.35 24.14 -5.60
CA ARG A 173 9.31 25.61 -5.60
C ARG A 173 10.35 26.24 -4.68
N LEU A 174 10.56 25.65 -3.51
CA LEU A 174 11.45 26.21 -2.48
C LEU A 174 12.92 25.85 -2.70
N VAL A 175 13.19 24.58 -3.01
CA VAL A 175 14.51 23.95 -2.96
C VAL A 175 14.69 22.96 -4.11
N SER A 176 14.34 23.39 -5.32
CA SER A 176 14.42 22.57 -6.54
C SER A 176 15.76 21.84 -6.67
N GLY A 177 15.72 20.52 -6.90
CA GLY A 177 16.90 19.68 -7.03
C GLY A 177 17.67 19.38 -5.73
N ARG A 178 17.19 19.84 -4.57
CA ARG A 178 17.86 19.66 -3.27
C ARG A 178 17.06 18.81 -2.29
N TRP A 179 16.19 17.95 -2.79
CA TRP A 179 15.41 17.03 -1.98
C TRP A 179 15.41 15.63 -2.58
N GLN A 180 15.27 14.61 -1.73
CA GLN A 180 15.21 13.20 -2.09
C GLN A 180 14.00 12.56 -1.41
N TYR A 181 13.23 11.78 -2.16
CA TYR A 181 12.08 11.02 -1.66
C TYR A 181 12.54 9.70 -1.04
N GLU A 182 12.04 9.36 0.14
CA GLU A 182 12.29 8.06 0.80
C GLU A 182 13.78 7.68 0.92
N GLN A 183 14.67 8.66 1.11
CA GLN A 183 16.12 8.43 1.21
C GLN A 183 16.45 7.65 2.51
N PRO A 184 17.07 6.47 2.46
CA PRO A 184 17.36 5.70 3.67
C PRO A 184 18.31 6.43 4.62
N PHE A 185 17.90 6.52 5.89
CA PHE A 185 18.71 7.02 7.00
C PHE A 185 18.94 5.90 8.02
N THR A 186 20.19 5.52 8.24
CA THR A 186 20.55 4.47 9.20
C THR A 186 21.09 5.10 10.47
N GLY A 187 20.41 4.86 11.58
CA GLY A 187 20.79 5.36 12.89
C GLY A 187 21.97 4.61 13.50
N THR A 188 22.43 5.11 14.63
CA THR A 188 23.57 4.55 15.40
C THR A 188 23.26 3.17 16.00
N ASP A 189 21.97 2.85 16.16
CA ASP A 189 21.45 1.54 16.60
C ASP A 189 21.41 0.51 15.46
N GLY A 190 21.81 0.89 14.24
CA GLY A 190 21.75 0.05 13.05
C GLY A 190 20.35 -0.06 12.43
N ARG A 191 19.34 0.61 13.00
CA ARG A 191 18.00 0.67 12.42
C ARG A 191 17.99 1.64 11.24
N THR A 192 17.38 1.25 10.14
CA THR A 192 17.15 2.15 8.99
C THR A 192 15.71 2.64 9.00
N VAL A 193 15.55 3.96 8.91
CA VAL A 193 14.28 4.66 8.72
C VAL A 193 14.32 5.38 7.36
N LEU A 194 13.16 5.49 6.71
CA LEU A 194 12.99 6.23 5.48
C LEU A 194 12.11 7.42 5.80
N PRO A 195 12.70 8.63 5.90
CA PRO A 195 11.94 9.86 5.92
C PRO A 195 11.25 10.05 4.57
N ASP A 196 10.02 10.57 4.57
CA ASP A 196 9.28 10.82 3.32
C ASP A 196 10.08 11.74 2.39
N PHE A 197 10.66 12.81 2.95
CA PHE A 197 11.58 13.69 2.23
C PHE A 197 12.82 14.01 3.06
N THR A 198 13.98 13.97 2.40
CA THR A 198 15.26 14.45 2.93
C THR A 198 15.72 15.63 2.09
N ILE A 199 15.94 16.78 2.74
CA ILE A 199 16.13 18.08 2.09
C ILE A 199 17.47 18.68 2.51
N SER A 200 18.20 19.26 1.57
CA SER A 200 19.46 19.98 1.81
C SER A 200 19.22 21.50 1.80
N ALA A 201 19.23 22.12 2.99
CA ALA A 201 19.03 23.56 3.16
C ALA A 201 20.28 24.36 2.73
N ASP A 202 20.12 25.66 2.47
CA ASP A 202 21.20 26.55 2.00
C ASP A 202 22.30 26.77 3.04
N ASP A 203 21.96 26.68 4.32
CA ASP A 203 22.92 26.79 5.43
C ASP A 203 23.66 25.48 5.72
N GLY A 204 23.52 24.46 4.85
CA GLY A 204 24.17 23.16 4.97
C GLY A 204 23.47 22.19 5.92
N ARG A 205 22.38 22.59 6.58
CA ARG A 205 21.59 21.67 7.42
C ARG A 205 20.78 20.69 6.56
N THR A 206 20.63 19.47 7.05
CA THR A 206 19.67 18.51 6.52
C THR A 206 18.33 18.68 7.23
N VAL A 207 17.25 18.78 6.47
CA VAL A 207 15.88 18.82 6.98
C VAL A 207 15.17 17.54 6.56
N TYR A 208 14.58 16.85 7.53
CA TYR A 208 13.77 15.66 7.32
C TYR A 208 12.30 16.06 7.46
N TRP A 209 11.51 15.85 6.40
CA TRP A 209 10.08 16.13 6.40
C TRP A 209 9.30 14.83 6.32
N GLU A 210 8.47 14.60 7.33
CA GLU A 210 7.54 13.48 7.46
C GLU A 210 6.07 13.94 7.32
N HIS A 211 5.24 13.15 6.63
CA HIS A 211 3.81 13.37 6.54
C HIS A 211 3.05 12.33 7.39
N ALA A 212 2.58 12.76 8.56
CA ALA A 212 1.85 11.93 9.51
C ALA A 212 0.33 11.96 9.24
N GLY A 213 -0.11 11.32 8.15
CA GLY A 213 -1.50 11.41 7.67
C GLY A 213 -2.54 10.48 8.33
N MET A 214 -2.20 9.79 9.42
CA MET A 214 -3.10 8.83 10.11
C MET A 214 -3.09 8.99 11.64
N LEU A 215 -2.88 10.22 12.12
CA LEU A 215 -2.76 10.51 13.55
C LEU A 215 -4.06 10.32 14.35
N ASP A 216 -5.21 10.21 13.68
CA ASP A 216 -6.49 9.85 14.27
C ASP A 216 -6.53 8.39 14.76
N LEU A 217 -5.69 7.52 14.20
CA LEU A 217 -5.54 6.13 14.63
C LEU A 217 -4.57 6.03 15.83
N PRO A 218 -5.02 5.60 17.03
CA PRO A 218 -4.19 5.63 18.24
C PRO A 218 -2.89 4.81 18.12
N ASP A 219 -2.96 3.64 17.49
CA ASP A 219 -1.77 2.79 17.29
C ASP A 219 -0.75 3.43 16.33
N TYR A 220 -1.22 4.16 15.32
CA TYR A 220 -0.35 4.89 14.40
C TYR A 220 0.28 6.08 15.11
N ALA A 221 -0.51 6.89 15.84
CA ALA A 221 -0.02 8.01 16.63
C ALA A 221 1.07 7.57 17.63
N ARG A 222 0.86 6.46 18.35
CA ARG A 222 1.90 5.90 19.25
C ARG A 222 3.17 5.52 18.50
N LYS A 223 3.06 4.89 17.32
CA LYS A 223 4.24 4.53 16.49
C LYS A 223 4.96 5.78 15.97
N TRP A 224 4.22 6.83 15.65
CA TRP A 224 4.78 8.12 15.25
C TRP A 224 5.58 8.76 16.40
N GLU A 225 5.06 8.76 17.63
CA GLU A 225 5.82 9.24 18.80
C GLU A 225 7.13 8.46 19.01
N LEU A 226 7.10 7.12 18.85
CA LEU A 226 8.30 6.30 18.90
C LEU A 226 9.29 6.64 17.77
N LYS A 227 8.79 6.98 16.57
CA LYS A 227 9.63 7.41 15.44
C LYS A 227 10.29 8.76 15.73
N LYS A 228 9.57 9.73 16.31
CA LYS A 228 10.12 11.02 16.75
C LYS A 228 11.19 10.86 17.83
N ALA A 229 10.94 10.01 18.84
CA ALA A 229 11.93 9.71 19.86
C ALA A 229 13.21 9.13 19.26
N TRP A 230 13.07 8.19 18.32
CA TRP A 230 14.21 7.61 17.60
C TRP A 230 15.00 8.64 16.77
N TYR A 231 14.33 9.60 16.12
CA TYR A 231 15.01 10.72 15.47
C TYR A 231 15.84 11.54 16.47
N ALA A 232 15.25 11.86 17.62
CA ALA A 232 15.93 12.64 18.65
C ALA A 232 17.17 11.93 19.20
N GLU A 233 17.08 10.62 19.44
CA GLU A 233 18.23 9.78 19.86
C GLU A 233 19.36 9.78 18.81
N ASN A 234 19.02 9.95 17.54
CA ASN A 234 19.99 10.05 16.43
C ASN A 234 20.41 11.50 16.13
N GLY A 235 20.18 12.44 17.05
CA GLY A 235 20.62 13.83 16.92
C GLY A 235 19.84 14.64 15.89
N ILE A 236 18.63 14.20 15.53
CA ILE A 236 17.71 14.92 14.65
C ILE A 236 16.56 15.43 15.52
N LEU A 237 16.59 16.71 15.87
CA LEU A 237 15.60 17.32 16.77
C LEU A 237 14.57 18.15 15.98
N PRO A 238 13.34 18.33 16.52
CA PRO A 238 12.36 19.20 15.90
C PRO A 238 12.91 20.59 15.61
N HIS A 239 12.54 21.19 14.47
CA HIS A 239 12.97 22.55 14.13
C HIS A 239 12.57 23.57 15.22
N ALA A 240 11.41 23.40 15.85
CA ALA A 240 10.95 24.23 16.96
C ALA A 240 11.89 24.23 18.19
N GLN A 241 12.79 23.25 18.30
CA GLN A 241 13.81 23.16 19.35
C GLN A 241 15.19 23.66 18.89
N GLY A 242 15.27 24.31 17.73
CA GLY A 242 16.52 24.78 17.11
C GLY A 242 17.22 23.75 16.21
N GLY A 243 16.63 22.57 16.01
CA GLY A 243 17.24 21.47 15.25
C GLY A 243 18.33 20.74 16.05
N GLY A 244 18.75 19.59 15.53
CA GLY A 244 19.79 18.76 16.14
C GLY A 244 21.11 18.77 15.37
N PRO A 245 22.18 18.21 15.93
CA PRO A 245 23.50 18.15 15.29
C PRO A 245 23.51 17.41 13.94
N ASN A 246 22.58 16.48 13.73
CA ASN A 246 22.47 15.68 12.51
C ASN A 246 21.32 16.13 11.60
N GLY A 247 20.64 17.23 11.92
CA GLY A 247 19.56 17.79 11.11
C GLY A 247 18.34 18.25 11.91
N SER A 248 17.38 18.81 11.19
CA SER A 248 16.09 19.24 11.76
C SER A 248 14.97 18.32 11.31
N LEU A 249 14.12 17.90 12.24
CA LEU A 249 12.87 17.19 11.93
C LEU A 249 11.74 18.21 11.77
N MET A 250 10.96 18.05 10.71
CA MET A 250 9.67 18.71 10.53
C MET A 250 8.62 17.67 10.12
N TRP A 251 7.36 17.94 10.40
CA TRP A 251 6.28 17.08 9.95
C TRP A 251 5.02 17.88 9.67
N THR A 252 4.15 17.30 8.85
CA THR A 252 2.80 17.79 8.58
C THR A 252 1.79 16.67 8.78
N ASP A 253 0.56 17.03 9.12
CA ASP A 253 -0.57 16.11 9.22
C ASP A 253 -1.78 16.68 8.47
N ASP A 254 -2.83 15.86 8.36
CA ASP A 254 -4.10 16.21 7.73
C ASP A 254 -5.30 16.04 8.68
N LEU A 255 -5.07 16.14 10.00
CA LEU A 255 -6.15 16.05 11.01
C LEU A 255 -7.26 17.08 10.77
N ASN A 256 -6.89 18.25 10.26
CA ASN A 256 -7.81 19.32 9.89
C ASN A 256 -7.95 19.49 8.36
N GLY A 257 -7.60 18.46 7.59
CA GLY A 257 -7.47 18.49 6.14
C GLY A 257 -6.09 18.97 5.67
N ALA A 258 -5.79 18.71 4.39
CA ALA A 258 -4.54 19.12 3.78
C ALA A 258 -4.54 20.61 3.43
N ASP A 259 -3.68 21.40 4.08
CA ASP A 259 -3.47 22.82 3.81
C ASP A 259 -2.08 23.06 3.19
N ALA A 260 -2.05 23.05 1.86
CA ALA A 260 -0.82 23.25 1.10
C ALA A 260 -0.18 24.62 1.34
N GLN A 261 -0.97 25.65 1.67
CA GLN A 261 -0.46 27.00 1.91
C GLN A 261 0.23 27.06 3.27
N ALA A 262 -0.39 26.51 4.31
CA ALA A 262 0.22 26.40 5.63
C ALA A 262 1.51 25.55 5.59
N TRP A 263 1.52 24.44 4.84
CA TRP A 263 2.72 23.62 4.66
C TRP A 263 3.84 24.36 3.92
N LEU A 264 3.50 25.18 2.92
CA LEU A 264 4.45 26.03 2.21
C LEU A 264 5.06 27.09 3.15
N GLU A 265 4.23 27.76 3.94
CA GLU A 265 4.68 28.78 4.90
C GLU A 265 5.62 28.19 5.95
N LEU A 266 5.22 27.06 6.55
CA LEU A 266 6.05 26.32 7.51
C LEU A 266 7.39 25.89 6.88
N ALA A 267 7.37 25.31 5.68
CA ALA A 267 8.59 24.90 5.00
C ALA A 267 9.50 26.09 4.66
N SER A 268 8.92 27.21 4.23
CA SER A 268 9.66 28.44 3.93
C SER A 268 10.37 28.97 5.16
N GLU A 269 9.68 29.01 6.31
CA GLU A 269 10.24 29.39 7.60
C GLU A 269 11.42 28.49 8.00
N ILE A 270 11.21 27.17 7.99
CA ILE A 270 12.19 26.18 8.43
C ILE A 270 13.45 26.21 7.57
N LEU A 271 13.28 26.39 6.26
CA LEU A 271 14.37 26.45 5.28
C LEU A 271 15.03 27.84 5.22
N GLY A 272 14.54 28.82 5.99
CA GLY A 272 15.10 30.17 6.01
C GLY A 272 14.89 30.95 4.71
N LEU A 273 13.84 30.62 3.96
CA LEU A 273 13.49 31.24 2.68
C LEU A 273 12.39 32.28 2.89
N THR A 274 12.67 33.55 2.64
CA THR A 274 11.64 34.60 2.70
C THR A 274 10.65 34.43 1.55
N SER A 275 9.34 34.41 1.85
CA SER A 275 8.20 34.25 0.91
C SER A 275 8.18 35.24 -0.29
N ALA A 276 9.04 36.25 -0.30
CA ALA A 276 9.04 37.35 -1.28
C ALA A 276 9.63 37.02 -2.67
N ALA A 277 10.01 35.77 -2.97
CA ALA A 277 10.55 35.36 -4.26
C ALA A 277 9.78 34.21 -4.94
N LEU A 278 8.49 34.05 -4.63
CA LEU A 278 7.68 32.98 -5.22
C LEU A 278 6.80 33.53 -6.37
N PRO A 279 6.99 33.07 -7.63
CA PRO A 279 6.00 33.32 -8.68
C PRO A 279 4.67 32.63 -8.30
N PRO A 280 3.51 33.20 -8.72
CA PRO A 280 2.21 32.66 -8.35
C PRO A 280 2.05 31.21 -8.84
N PRO A 281 1.23 30.40 -8.15
CA PRO A 281 0.99 29.02 -8.54
C PRO A 281 0.47 28.96 -9.98
N ALA A 282 1.18 28.25 -10.86
CA ALA A 282 0.68 27.88 -12.17
C ALA A 282 -0.44 26.84 -11.97
N GLY A 283 -1.68 27.31 -11.78
CA GLY A 283 -2.81 26.40 -11.56
C GLY A 283 -4.05 26.98 -10.90
N ALA A 284 -4.40 28.25 -11.15
CA ALA A 284 -5.77 28.73 -10.96
C ALA A 284 -6.20 29.47 -12.23
N GLY A 285 -6.33 28.74 -13.33
CA GLY A 285 -7.13 29.21 -14.45
C GLY A 285 -8.56 29.47 -13.95
N PRO A 286 -9.26 30.51 -14.44
CA PRO A 286 -10.61 30.80 -14.00
C PRO A 286 -11.47 29.56 -14.26
N GLY A 287 -11.96 28.94 -13.19
CA GLY A 287 -12.91 27.84 -13.30
C GLY A 287 -14.08 28.26 -14.19
N PRO A 288 -14.65 27.35 -14.99
CA PRO A 288 -15.72 27.71 -15.90
C PRO A 288 -16.85 28.35 -15.10
N ALA A 289 -17.21 29.57 -15.49
CA ALA A 289 -18.31 30.32 -14.89
C ALA A 289 -19.53 29.41 -14.82
N ARG A 290 -19.97 29.12 -13.60
CA ARG A 290 -21.16 28.31 -13.30
C ARG A 290 -22.37 29.08 -13.84
N ARG A 291 -22.71 28.88 -15.13
CA ARG A 291 -23.97 29.36 -15.70
C ARG A 291 -25.10 28.62 -14.99
N VAL A 292 -25.73 29.31 -14.05
CA VAL A 292 -26.98 28.88 -13.42
C VAL A 292 -28.05 28.92 -14.51
N ALA A 293 -28.31 27.78 -15.13
CA ALA A 293 -29.49 27.61 -15.99
C ALA A 293 -30.73 27.64 -15.09
N LYS A 294 -31.48 28.75 -15.12
CA LYS A 294 -32.85 28.80 -14.61
C LYS A 294 -33.69 27.78 -15.39
N LYS A 295 -34.06 26.67 -14.75
CA LYS A 295 -35.12 25.77 -15.24
C LYS A 295 -36.45 26.53 -15.22
N THR A 296 -36.89 27.01 -16.38
CA THR A 296 -38.27 27.45 -16.61
C THR A 296 -39.13 26.20 -16.82
N ALA A 297 -40.12 25.98 -15.96
CA ALA A 297 -41.10 24.92 -16.11
C ALA A 297 -42.01 25.18 -17.33
N PRO A 298 -42.37 24.17 -18.14
CA PRO A 298 -43.28 24.37 -19.25
C PRO A 298 -44.71 24.51 -18.75
N ARG A 299 -45.38 25.61 -19.12
CA ARG A 299 -46.82 25.82 -18.95
C ARG A 299 -47.58 24.81 -19.81
N ARG A 300 -48.37 23.97 -19.15
CA ARG A 300 -49.40 23.11 -19.73
C ARG A 300 -50.45 24.03 -20.36
N LYS A 301 -50.64 24.00 -21.69
CA LYS A 301 -51.80 24.63 -22.34
C LYS A 301 -52.95 23.63 -22.37
N SER A 302 -54.07 24.05 -21.80
CA SER A 302 -55.39 23.45 -21.94
C SER A 302 -56.05 23.93 -23.24
N SER A 303 -56.64 22.97 -23.96
CA SER A 303 -57.56 23.04 -25.11
C SER A 303 -56.98 22.34 -26.33
#